data_AF-A0A1M7SJX2-F1
#
_entry.id   AF-A0A1M7SJX2-F1
#
_cell.length_a   1.000
_cell.length_b   1.000
_cell.length_c   1.000
_cell.angle_alpha   90.00
_cell.angle_beta   90.00
_cell.angle_gamma   90.00
#
_symmetry.space_group_name_H-M   'P 1'
#
loop_
_entity.id
_entity.type
_entity.pdbx_description
1 polymer ?
#
loop_
_entity_poly.entity_id
_entity_poly.type
_entity_poly.pdbx_seq_one_letter_code
_entity_poly.pdbx_strand_id
1 'polypeptide(L)'
;MQLLYATGNESKICNMRYRLTGYDIEIITPKGLGIHIDVDESGSTPIENARLKAMAYYEKTGLPTLAADSGLYVDDIPADAQPGLFVRRVKGKTLSEEEMIEHYSNLAARYGGRLKARYITGLVLLIDGKEYTTEVPDDDFYISNEPNVNRQHRGNPLDVVTICPANGKYFNDCSLDELSVLAGSFDEKCIRFLQESKIIPEKSCDTVVYSIIDGHTEYFLVEETSGFYSFPKGHIEIGESEEQTAIREILEETGLDLKLISGFRKVSEYVPAERPTIKRQIVYFLAENKNQEPRIVRSQEVKTIKRLKLEDALHLLEYEDQRRILLEADEFIYG
;
A
#
# COMPACT_ATOMS: atom_id res chain seq x y z
N MET A 1 -2.30 1.27 -17.15
CA MET A 1 -1.42 0.18 -17.68
C MET A 1 -1.91 -1.18 -17.17
N GLN A 2 -1.70 -2.27 -17.92
CA GLN A 2 -2.09 -3.62 -17.49
C GLN A 2 -0.92 -4.37 -16.83
N LEU A 3 -1.15 -4.99 -15.67
CA LEU A 3 -0.18 -5.81 -14.92
C LEU A 3 -0.77 -7.18 -14.64
N LEU A 4 -0.17 -8.23 -15.18
CA LEU A 4 -0.55 -9.61 -14.91
C LEU A 4 -0.05 -10.01 -13.52
N TYR A 5 -0.96 -10.36 -12.61
CA TYR A 5 -0.59 -10.99 -11.34
C TYR A 5 -0.71 -12.51 -11.47
N ALA A 6 0.43 -13.20 -11.54
CA ALA A 6 0.57 -14.65 -11.78
C ALA A 6 0.14 -15.51 -10.58
N THR A 7 -1.12 -15.37 -10.17
CA THR A 7 -1.74 -16.16 -9.10
C THR A 7 -3.21 -16.41 -9.39
N GLY A 8 -3.70 -17.59 -8.99
CA GLY A 8 -5.14 -17.91 -8.95
C GLY A 8 -5.79 -17.64 -7.59
N ASN A 9 -5.03 -17.14 -6.61
CA ASN A 9 -5.54 -16.88 -5.26
C ASN A 9 -6.31 -15.54 -5.23
N GLU A 10 -7.64 -15.63 -5.11
CA GLU A 10 -8.53 -14.46 -5.11
C GLU A 10 -8.22 -13.48 -3.95
N SER A 11 -7.81 -13.96 -2.77
CA SER A 11 -7.42 -13.08 -1.66
C SER A 11 -6.16 -12.27 -1.98
N LYS A 12 -5.14 -12.89 -2.61
CA LYS A 12 -3.95 -12.17 -3.08
C LYS A 12 -4.32 -11.11 -4.11
N ILE A 13 -5.22 -11.44 -5.04
CA ILE A 13 -5.68 -10.54 -6.09
C ILE A 13 -6.44 -9.35 -5.49
N CYS A 14 -7.39 -9.59 -4.58
CA CYS A 14 -8.12 -8.53 -3.88
C CYS A 14 -7.18 -7.60 -3.13
N ASN A 15 -6.23 -8.14 -2.36
CA ASN A 15 -5.27 -7.32 -1.61
C ASN A 15 -4.36 -6.51 -2.55
N MET A 16 -3.93 -7.06 -3.69
CA MET A 16 -3.12 -6.30 -4.66
C MET A 16 -3.91 -5.16 -5.31
N ARG A 17 -5.19 -5.38 -5.65
CA ARG A 17 -6.08 -4.32 -6.15
C ARG A 17 -6.28 -3.23 -5.12
N TYR A 18 -6.50 -3.60 -3.85
CA TYR A 18 -6.59 -2.65 -2.74
C TYR A 18 -5.32 -1.79 -2.62
N ARG A 19 -4.14 -2.42 -2.65
CA ARG A 19 -2.85 -1.71 -2.59
C ARG A 19 -2.68 -0.70 -3.72
N LEU A 20 -3.13 -1.06 -4.91
CA LEU A 20 -3.01 -0.23 -6.12
C LEU A 20 -4.17 0.76 -6.31
N THR A 21 -5.04 0.94 -5.31
CA THR A 21 -6.06 1.99 -5.36
C THR A 21 -5.40 3.34 -5.57
N GLY A 22 -5.98 4.16 -6.45
CA GLY A 22 -5.45 5.46 -6.82
C GLY A 22 -4.25 5.42 -7.79
N TYR A 23 -3.82 4.25 -8.26
CA TYR A 23 -2.86 4.11 -9.36
C TYR A 23 -3.57 3.66 -10.64
N ASP A 24 -3.06 4.11 -11.79
CA ASP A 24 -3.58 3.70 -13.11
C ASP A 24 -3.00 2.32 -13.52
N ILE A 25 -3.27 1.31 -12.70
CA ILE A 25 -2.85 -0.08 -12.90
C ILE A 25 -4.07 -0.99 -12.88
N GLU A 26 -4.30 -1.68 -13.99
CA GLU A 26 -5.31 -2.74 -14.09
C GLU A 26 -4.65 -4.09 -13.79
N ILE A 27 -5.09 -4.74 -12.71
CA ILE A 27 -4.65 -6.10 -12.38
C ILE A 27 -5.41 -7.12 -13.23
N ILE A 28 -4.65 -7.80 -14.09
CA ILE A 28 -5.09 -8.96 -14.88
C ILE A 28 -4.67 -10.23 -14.15
N THR A 29 -5.45 -11.31 -14.33
CA THR A 29 -5.17 -12.61 -13.73
C THR A 29 -5.09 -13.70 -14.80
N PRO A 30 -4.38 -14.82 -14.55
CA PRO A 30 -4.36 -15.97 -15.44
C PRO A 30 -5.76 -16.45 -15.85
N LYS A 31 -6.67 -16.53 -14.87
CA LYS A 31 -8.08 -16.89 -15.07
C LYS A 31 -8.80 -15.91 -15.99
N GLY A 32 -8.55 -14.60 -15.83
CA GLY A 32 -9.12 -13.57 -16.70
C GLY A 32 -8.66 -13.67 -18.16
N LEU A 33 -7.44 -14.19 -18.38
CA LEU A 33 -6.90 -14.46 -19.72
C LEU A 33 -7.27 -15.84 -20.27
N GLY A 34 -7.95 -16.68 -19.48
CA GLY A 34 -8.21 -18.08 -19.85
C GLY A 34 -6.93 -18.93 -19.96
N ILE A 35 -5.86 -18.55 -19.26
CA ILE A 35 -4.57 -19.23 -19.27
C ILE A 35 -4.43 -20.05 -17.99
N HIS A 36 -4.03 -21.31 -18.15
CA HIS A 36 -3.64 -22.19 -17.06
C HIS A 36 -2.26 -22.78 -17.37
N ILE A 37 -1.28 -22.45 -16.55
CA ILE A 37 0.07 -23.03 -16.62
C ILE A 37 0.28 -23.81 -15.33
N ASP A 38 0.64 -25.08 -15.46
CA ASP A 38 1.12 -25.88 -14.34
C ASP A 38 2.60 -25.52 -14.13
N VAL A 39 2.86 -24.68 -13.12
CA VAL A 39 4.20 -24.20 -12.81
C VAL A 39 4.84 -25.19 -11.84
N ASP A 40 6.00 -25.72 -12.21
CA ASP A 40 6.79 -26.55 -11.30
C ASP A 40 7.40 -25.66 -10.21
N GLU A 41 6.76 -25.63 -9.04
CA GLU A 41 7.22 -24.88 -7.85
C GLU A 41 8.31 -25.67 -7.10
N SER A 42 9.37 -26.05 -7.83
CA SER A 42 10.51 -26.81 -7.32
C SER A 42 11.56 -25.94 -6.61
N GLY A 43 11.26 -24.65 -6.39
CA GLY A 43 12.16 -23.72 -5.70
C GLY A 43 12.35 -24.09 -4.24
N SER A 44 13.51 -23.71 -3.70
CA SER A 44 13.86 -23.89 -2.29
C SER A 44 13.51 -22.67 -1.43
N THR A 45 13.16 -21.53 -2.04
CA THR A 45 12.80 -20.28 -1.37
C THR A 45 11.53 -19.64 -1.96
N PRO A 46 10.83 -18.76 -1.22
CA PRO A 46 9.63 -18.09 -1.71
C PRO A 46 9.91 -17.27 -2.98
N ILE A 47 11.04 -16.58 -3.02
CA ILE A 47 11.46 -15.82 -4.19
C ILE A 47 11.75 -16.70 -5.42
N GLU A 48 12.29 -17.90 -5.25
CA GLU A 48 12.50 -18.86 -6.35
C GLU A 48 11.17 -19.35 -6.93
N ASN A 49 10.22 -19.75 -6.09
CA ASN A 49 8.89 -20.15 -6.55
C ASN A 49 8.14 -18.98 -7.22
N ALA A 50 8.23 -17.78 -6.66
CA ALA A 50 7.67 -16.58 -7.28
C ALA A 50 8.31 -16.33 -8.66
N ARG A 51 9.63 -16.49 -8.80
CA ARG A 51 10.34 -16.34 -10.07
C ARG A 51 9.85 -17.35 -11.11
N LEU A 52 9.74 -18.62 -10.76
CA LEU A 52 9.25 -19.68 -11.66
C LEU A 52 7.84 -19.36 -12.18
N LYS A 53 6.95 -18.88 -11.30
CA LYS A 53 5.62 -18.40 -11.68
C LYS A 53 5.70 -17.19 -12.62
N ALA A 54 6.43 -16.14 -12.23
CA ALA A 54 6.55 -14.93 -13.04
C ALA A 54 7.07 -15.24 -14.45
N MET A 55 8.15 -16.01 -14.55
CA MET A 55 8.77 -16.39 -15.83
C MET A 55 7.79 -17.16 -16.72
N ALA A 56 7.12 -18.19 -16.20
CA ALA A 56 6.21 -19.01 -16.98
C ALA A 56 5.06 -18.19 -17.60
N TYR A 57 4.48 -17.26 -16.83
CA TYR A 57 3.41 -16.39 -17.32
C TYR A 57 3.93 -15.25 -18.21
N TYR A 58 5.10 -14.68 -17.91
CA TYR A 58 5.73 -13.65 -18.74
C TYR A 58 6.10 -14.19 -20.13
N GLU A 59 6.74 -15.36 -20.20
CA GLU A 59 7.09 -16.01 -21.47
C GLU A 59 5.85 -16.35 -22.30
N LYS A 60 4.75 -16.75 -21.65
CA LYS A 60 3.51 -17.11 -22.34
C LYS A 60 2.75 -15.91 -22.88
N THR A 61 2.78 -14.78 -22.18
CA THR A 61 1.88 -13.64 -22.44
C THR A 61 2.58 -12.41 -22.99
N GLY A 62 3.87 -12.22 -22.70
CA GLY A 62 4.62 -10.98 -22.99
C GLY A 62 4.16 -9.76 -22.17
N LEU A 63 3.23 -9.93 -21.23
CA LEU A 63 2.72 -8.84 -20.39
C LEU A 63 3.65 -8.61 -19.19
N PRO A 64 3.77 -7.37 -18.68
CA PRO A 64 4.36 -7.12 -17.37
C PRO A 64 3.73 -8.06 -16.34
N THR A 65 4.55 -8.82 -15.64
CA THR A 65 4.08 -9.93 -14.80
C THR A 65 4.68 -9.83 -13.40
N LEU A 66 3.81 -9.68 -12.41
CA LEU A 66 4.13 -9.81 -10.99
C LEU A 66 3.79 -11.23 -10.52
N ALA A 67 4.61 -11.81 -9.66
CA ALA A 67 4.30 -13.03 -8.94
C ALA A 67 4.73 -12.92 -7.47
N ALA A 68 4.07 -13.69 -6.61
CA ALA A 68 4.35 -13.72 -5.19
C ALA A 68 4.18 -15.12 -4.61
N ASP A 69 5.14 -15.55 -3.81
CA ASP A 69 5.05 -16.76 -3.00
C ASP A 69 5.51 -16.49 -1.57
N SER A 70 4.98 -17.25 -0.61
CA SER A 70 5.18 -16.97 0.82
C SER A 70 5.55 -18.25 1.56
N GLY A 71 6.54 -18.17 2.44
CA GLY A 71 6.91 -19.24 3.37
C GLY A 71 6.67 -18.82 4.82
N LEU A 72 6.42 -19.79 5.71
CA LEU A 72 6.29 -19.57 7.15
C LEU A 72 7.60 -19.95 7.85
N TYR A 73 8.17 -19.01 8.58
CA TYR A 73 9.44 -19.16 9.27
C TYR A 73 9.26 -18.94 10.76
N VAL A 74 9.91 -19.78 11.56
CA VAL A 74 9.78 -19.80 13.01
C VAL A 74 11.15 -19.58 13.63
N ASP A 75 11.24 -18.66 14.58
CA ASP A 75 12.50 -18.37 15.27
C ASP A 75 12.89 -19.54 16.19
N ASP A 76 14.20 -19.71 16.41
CA ASP A 76 14.79 -20.60 17.42
C ASP A 76 14.44 -22.10 17.30
N ILE A 77 14.05 -22.57 16.10
CA ILE A 77 13.88 -24.00 15.81
C ILE A 77 14.89 -24.53 14.77
N PRO A 78 15.27 -25.82 14.85
CA PRO A 78 16.15 -26.46 13.87
C PRO A 78 15.64 -26.35 12.42
N ALA A 79 16.56 -26.31 11.46
CA ALA A 79 16.24 -26.17 10.03
C ALA A 79 15.34 -27.30 9.49
N ASP A 80 15.47 -28.53 10.00
CA ASP A 80 14.65 -29.69 9.64
C ASP A 80 13.23 -29.66 10.26
N ALA A 81 13.00 -28.76 11.22
CA ALA A 81 11.69 -28.48 11.81
C ALA A 81 11.00 -27.25 11.20
N GLN A 82 11.68 -26.49 10.33
CA GLN A 82 11.11 -25.29 9.71
C GLN A 82 9.96 -25.65 8.77
N PRO A 83 8.81 -24.96 8.86
CA PRO A 83 7.74 -25.12 7.89
C PRO A 83 8.15 -24.69 6.47
N GLY A 84 8.81 -23.52 6.38
CA GLY A 84 9.27 -22.92 5.13
C GLY A 84 8.12 -22.79 4.12
N LEU A 85 8.36 -23.24 2.89
CA LEU A 85 7.40 -23.23 1.79
C LEU A 85 6.19 -24.16 1.99
N PHE A 86 6.32 -25.14 2.87
CA PHE A 86 5.39 -26.27 2.95
C PHE A 86 4.38 -26.14 4.09
N VAL A 87 3.77 -24.96 4.23
CA VAL A 87 2.88 -24.62 5.35
C VAL A 87 1.70 -25.59 5.48
N ARG A 88 1.05 -25.93 4.35
CA ARG A 88 -0.08 -26.88 4.31
C ARG A 88 0.33 -28.31 3.94
N ARG A 89 1.56 -28.53 3.47
CA ARG A 89 2.02 -29.80 2.88
C ARG A 89 3.17 -30.41 3.67
N VAL A 90 2.88 -31.08 4.77
CA VAL A 90 3.92 -31.67 5.61
C VAL A 90 4.22 -33.10 5.17
N LYS A 91 5.49 -33.42 4.89
CA LYS A 91 5.97 -34.77 4.49
C LYS A 91 5.16 -35.38 3.32
N GLY A 92 4.83 -34.58 2.32
CA GLY A 92 4.09 -35.02 1.12
C GLY A 92 2.58 -35.19 1.32
N LYS A 93 2.05 -34.92 2.51
CA LYS A 93 0.61 -34.92 2.79
C LYS A 93 0.09 -33.50 2.89
N THR A 94 -0.99 -33.20 2.18
CA THR A 94 -1.75 -31.96 2.40
C THR A 94 -2.59 -32.14 3.67
N LEU A 95 -2.37 -31.28 4.65
CA LEU A 95 -3.06 -31.33 5.94
C LEU A 95 -4.50 -30.80 5.82
N SER A 96 -5.45 -31.48 6.47
CA SER A 96 -6.76 -30.92 6.79
C SER A 96 -6.62 -29.74 7.77
N GLU A 97 -7.72 -29.03 8.05
CA GLU A 97 -7.70 -27.87 8.95
C GLU A 97 -7.33 -28.30 10.38
N GLU A 98 -7.94 -29.36 10.89
CA GLU A 98 -7.62 -29.94 12.20
C GLU A 98 -6.18 -30.44 12.29
N GLU A 99 -5.70 -31.13 11.26
CA GLU A 99 -4.32 -31.62 11.22
C GLU A 99 -3.31 -30.48 11.16
N MET A 100 -3.65 -29.36 10.50
CA MET A 100 -2.83 -28.17 10.49
C MET A 100 -2.74 -27.58 11.90
N ILE A 101 -3.88 -27.38 12.57
CA ILE A 101 -3.92 -26.86 13.94
C ILE A 101 -3.09 -27.76 14.87
N GLU A 102 -3.33 -29.07 14.84
CA GLU A 102 -2.60 -30.04 15.66
C GLU A 102 -1.09 -30.03 15.36
N HIS A 103 -0.70 -29.98 14.08
CA HIS A 103 0.71 -29.95 13.69
C HIS A 103 1.46 -28.77 14.31
N TYR A 104 0.90 -27.57 14.19
CA TYR A 104 1.56 -26.34 14.67
C TYR A 104 1.46 -26.17 16.18
N SER A 105 0.37 -26.62 16.83
CA SER A 105 0.31 -26.72 18.30
C SER A 105 1.39 -27.67 18.84
N ASN A 106 1.59 -28.82 18.21
CA ASN A 106 2.62 -29.77 18.60
C ASN A 106 4.05 -29.23 18.35
N LEU A 107 4.24 -28.47 17.26
CA LEU A 107 5.49 -27.76 17.00
C LEU A 107 5.79 -26.78 18.13
N ALA A 108 4.81 -25.94 18.50
CA ALA A 108 4.93 -25.01 19.62
C ALA A 108 5.21 -25.73 20.95
N ALA A 109 4.49 -26.81 21.26
CA ALA A 109 4.68 -27.60 22.48
C ALA A 109 6.11 -28.14 22.60
N ARG A 110 6.69 -28.60 21.48
CA ARG A 110 8.05 -29.15 21.45
C ARG A 110 9.12 -28.11 21.75
N TYR A 111 8.89 -26.85 21.35
CA TYR A 111 9.91 -25.80 21.35
C TYR A 111 9.54 -24.64 22.29
N GLY A 112 8.95 -24.94 23.46
CA GLY A 112 8.78 -23.95 24.53
C GLY A 112 7.36 -23.38 24.70
N GLY A 113 6.36 -23.98 24.05
CA GLY A 113 4.94 -23.67 24.21
C GLY A 113 4.46 -22.45 23.40
N ARG A 114 5.35 -21.51 23.09
CA ARG A 114 5.03 -20.33 22.29
C ARG A 114 6.18 -19.98 21.37
N LEU A 115 5.95 -20.02 20.06
CA LEU A 115 6.97 -19.78 19.05
C LEU A 115 6.75 -18.46 18.35
N LYS A 116 7.81 -17.67 18.19
CA LYS A 116 7.77 -16.47 17.38
C LYS A 116 7.91 -16.85 15.90
N ALA A 117 7.03 -16.36 15.04
CA ALA A 117 6.99 -16.72 13.64
C ALA A 117 6.60 -15.52 12.76
N ARG A 118 6.93 -15.61 11.47
CA ARG A 118 6.56 -14.62 10.45
C ARG A 118 6.43 -15.28 9.09
N TYR A 119 5.61 -14.70 8.22
CA TYR A 119 5.67 -15.02 6.80
C TYR A 119 6.80 -14.23 6.14
N ILE A 120 7.50 -14.85 5.19
CA ILE A 120 8.40 -14.14 4.28
C ILE A 120 7.86 -14.37 2.88
N THR A 121 7.55 -13.27 2.19
CA THR A 121 6.98 -13.28 0.85
C THR A 121 8.02 -12.80 -0.16
N GLY A 122 8.35 -13.66 -1.12
CA GLY A 122 9.15 -13.29 -2.29
C GLY A 122 8.27 -12.65 -3.35
N LEU A 123 8.64 -11.47 -3.82
CA LEU A 123 8.00 -10.76 -4.93
C LEU A 123 8.94 -10.74 -6.13
N VAL A 124 8.41 -11.06 -7.30
CA VAL A 124 9.14 -11.00 -8.57
C VAL A 124 8.31 -10.28 -9.59
N LEU A 125 8.87 -9.22 -10.19
CA LEU A 125 8.27 -8.46 -11.28
C LEU A 125 9.16 -8.59 -12.53
N LEU A 126 8.56 -9.02 -13.64
CA LEU A 126 9.17 -9.03 -14.95
C LEU A 126 8.50 -7.96 -15.83
N ILE A 127 9.29 -7.02 -16.33
CA ILE A 127 8.82 -5.93 -17.19
C ILE A 127 9.96 -5.47 -18.11
N ASP A 128 9.67 -5.26 -19.40
CA ASP A 128 10.64 -4.83 -20.42
C ASP A 128 11.93 -5.67 -20.46
N GLY A 129 11.80 -6.99 -20.22
CA GLY A 129 12.92 -7.93 -20.17
C GLY A 129 13.83 -7.78 -18.94
N LYS A 130 13.44 -6.98 -17.95
CA LYS A 130 14.13 -6.82 -16.67
C LYS A 130 13.41 -7.58 -15.57
N GLU A 131 14.19 -8.10 -14.64
CA GLU A 131 13.71 -8.73 -13.42
C GLU A 131 13.97 -7.82 -12.22
N TYR A 132 12.92 -7.58 -11.43
CA TYR A 132 12.98 -6.93 -10.13
C TYR A 132 12.51 -7.93 -9.10
N THR A 133 13.24 -8.05 -7.99
CA THR A 133 12.88 -8.98 -6.92
C THR A 133 13.08 -8.38 -5.54
N THR A 134 12.27 -8.79 -4.58
CA THR A 134 12.47 -8.50 -3.16
C THR A 134 11.91 -9.62 -2.30
N GLU A 135 12.41 -9.76 -1.07
CA GLU A 135 11.81 -10.59 -0.03
C GLU A 135 11.31 -9.69 1.10
N VAL A 136 10.04 -9.85 1.43
CA VAL A 136 9.34 -9.00 2.38
C VAL A 136 8.94 -9.87 3.57
N PRO A 137 9.55 -9.67 4.75
CA PRO A 137 9.03 -10.24 5.98
C PRO A 137 7.77 -9.47 6.39
N ASP A 138 6.69 -10.24 6.62
CA ASP A 138 5.46 -9.76 7.26
C ASP A 138 5.72 -9.54 8.76
N ASP A 139 4.74 -8.94 9.44
CA ASP A 139 4.79 -8.71 10.87
C ASP A 139 4.86 -10.02 11.67
N ASP A 140 5.58 -9.94 12.79
CA ASP A 140 5.75 -11.06 13.70
C ASP A 140 4.42 -11.46 14.36
N PHE A 141 4.26 -12.75 14.63
CA PHE A 141 3.21 -13.30 15.47
C PHE A 141 3.73 -14.46 16.32
N TYR A 142 2.90 -14.92 17.26
CA TYR A 142 3.22 -16.11 18.04
C TYR A 142 2.34 -17.30 17.66
N ILE A 143 2.91 -18.49 17.59
CA ILE A 143 2.21 -19.76 17.49
C ILE A 143 2.15 -20.39 18.88
N SER A 144 0.94 -20.67 19.36
CA SER A 144 0.65 -21.26 20.66
C SER A 144 0.51 -22.78 20.58
N ASN A 145 1.00 -23.48 21.60
CA ASN A 145 0.74 -24.90 21.80
C ASN A 145 -0.71 -25.18 22.24
N GLU A 146 -1.38 -24.17 22.78
CA GLU A 146 -2.79 -24.24 23.18
C GLU A 146 -3.63 -23.58 22.09
N PRO A 147 -4.50 -24.31 21.39
CA PRO A 147 -5.48 -23.72 20.48
C PRO A 147 -6.46 -22.80 21.23
N ASN A 148 -6.93 -21.76 20.55
CA ASN A 148 -8.06 -20.96 21.01
C ASN A 148 -9.29 -21.84 21.29
N VAL A 149 -9.96 -21.60 22.41
CA VAL A 149 -11.07 -22.42 22.89
C VAL A 149 -12.26 -22.49 21.92
N ASN A 150 -12.51 -21.43 21.16
CA ASN A 150 -13.62 -21.35 20.22
C ASN A 150 -13.29 -22.03 18.88
N ARG A 151 -12.00 -22.23 18.58
CA ARG A 151 -11.46 -22.79 17.33
C ARG A 151 -12.04 -22.19 16.04
N GLN A 152 -12.56 -20.96 16.11
CA GLN A 152 -13.04 -20.22 14.95
C GLN A 152 -11.86 -19.59 14.20
N HIS A 153 -11.94 -19.51 12.87
CA HIS A 153 -10.96 -18.82 12.03
C HIS A 153 -11.63 -18.11 10.86
N ARG A 154 -10.94 -17.14 10.25
CA ARG A 154 -11.43 -16.37 9.10
C ARG A 154 -10.85 -16.91 7.79
N GLY A 155 -10.95 -18.23 7.59
CA GLY A 155 -10.44 -18.91 6.40
C GLY A 155 -8.97 -19.35 6.46
N ASN A 156 -8.25 -19.03 7.54
CA ASN A 156 -6.91 -19.56 7.81
C ASN A 156 -6.91 -20.39 9.11
N PRO A 157 -6.80 -21.73 9.06
CA PRO A 157 -6.83 -22.58 10.25
C PRO A 157 -5.77 -22.22 11.31
N LEU A 158 -4.64 -21.63 10.89
CA LEU A 158 -3.60 -21.20 11.83
C LEU A 158 -4.04 -20.06 12.74
N ASP A 159 -5.07 -19.29 12.40
CA ASP A 159 -5.61 -18.22 13.26
C ASP A 159 -5.99 -18.76 14.65
N VAL A 160 -6.38 -20.05 14.73
CA VAL A 160 -6.75 -20.74 15.98
C VAL A 160 -5.56 -20.89 16.94
N VAL A 161 -4.33 -20.91 16.44
CA VAL A 161 -3.10 -21.05 17.25
C VAL A 161 -2.23 -19.81 17.18
N THR A 162 -2.66 -18.77 16.46
CA THR A 162 -1.88 -17.56 16.24
C THR A 162 -2.27 -16.47 17.22
N ILE A 163 -1.30 -15.90 17.92
CA ILE A 163 -1.45 -14.83 18.91
C ILE A 163 -0.81 -13.54 18.37
N CYS A 164 -1.55 -12.44 18.46
CA CYS A 164 -1.12 -11.09 18.13
C CYS A 164 -0.14 -10.56 19.18
N PRO A 165 1.09 -10.17 18.81
CA PRO A 165 2.04 -9.62 19.77
C PRO A 165 1.60 -8.29 20.39
N ALA A 166 0.80 -7.49 19.67
CA ALA A 166 0.40 -6.17 20.10
C ALA A 166 -0.58 -6.18 21.29
N ASN A 167 -1.49 -7.17 21.34
CA ASN A 167 -2.53 -7.25 22.36
C ASN A 167 -2.59 -8.59 23.11
N GLY A 168 -1.81 -9.60 22.71
CA GLY A 168 -1.76 -10.92 23.33
C GLY A 168 -3.00 -11.79 23.09
N LYS A 169 -3.94 -11.37 22.24
CA LYS A 169 -5.13 -12.15 21.89
C LYS A 169 -4.82 -13.10 20.74
N TYR A 170 -5.60 -14.18 20.63
CA TYR A 170 -5.62 -14.96 19.40
C TYR A 170 -6.13 -14.11 18.25
N PHE A 171 -5.62 -14.34 17.04
CA PHE A 171 -6.04 -13.59 15.85
C PHE A 171 -7.55 -13.62 15.67
N ASN A 172 -8.19 -14.75 15.96
CA ASN A 172 -9.65 -14.90 15.86
C ASN A 172 -10.45 -14.10 16.90
N ASP A 173 -9.83 -13.71 18.01
CA ASP A 173 -10.44 -12.86 19.04
C ASP A 173 -10.12 -11.36 18.83
N CYS A 174 -9.25 -11.02 17.88
CA CYS A 174 -8.94 -9.65 17.50
C CYS A 174 -10.02 -9.06 16.59
N SER A 175 -10.39 -7.79 16.84
CA SER A 175 -11.14 -7.00 15.87
C SER A 175 -10.30 -6.75 14.60
N LEU A 176 -10.95 -6.29 13.52
CA LEU A 176 -10.23 -5.91 12.30
C LEU A 176 -9.25 -4.75 12.56
N ASP A 177 -9.65 -3.78 13.39
CA ASP A 177 -8.79 -2.65 13.77
C ASP A 177 -7.57 -3.09 14.59
N GLU A 178 -7.70 -4.15 15.40
CA GLU A 178 -6.57 -4.70 16.15
C GLU A 178 -5.57 -5.44 15.25
N LEU A 179 -6.04 -5.98 14.12
CA LEU A 179 -5.21 -6.72 13.17
C LEU A 179 -4.60 -5.82 12.11
N SER A 180 -5.24 -4.71 11.77
CA SER A 180 -4.70 -3.75 10.81
C SER A 180 -3.34 -3.19 11.27
N VAL A 181 -3.11 -3.11 12.59
CA VAL A 181 -1.82 -2.74 13.19
C VAL A 181 -0.68 -3.70 12.78
N LEU A 182 -0.98 -4.96 12.48
CA LEU A 182 -0.03 -5.99 12.04
C LEU A 182 -0.02 -6.20 10.51
N ALA A 183 -0.80 -5.44 9.75
CA ALA A 183 -0.95 -5.65 8.31
C ALA A 183 -0.22 -4.59 7.46
N GLY A 184 0.25 -3.50 8.07
CA GLY A 184 0.80 -2.36 7.34
C GLY A 184 2.17 -2.61 6.71
N SER A 185 3.04 -3.41 7.36
CA SER A 185 4.44 -3.44 6.97
C SER A 185 4.68 -4.12 5.62
N PHE A 186 3.92 -5.17 5.29
CA PHE A 186 4.00 -5.82 3.97
C PHE A 186 3.45 -4.89 2.88
N ASP A 187 2.32 -4.24 3.13
CA ASP A 187 1.63 -3.40 2.16
C ASP A 187 2.52 -2.23 1.71
N GLU A 188 3.13 -1.53 2.67
CA GLU A 188 4.07 -0.44 2.41
C GLU A 188 5.31 -0.91 1.65
N LYS A 189 5.91 -2.03 2.05
CA LYS A 189 7.10 -2.59 1.38
C LYS A 189 6.77 -3.07 -0.03
N CYS A 190 5.58 -3.60 -0.25
CA CYS A 190 5.09 -4.00 -1.57
C CYS A 190 4.92 -2.78 -2.49
N ILE A 191 4.29 -1.71 -2.01
CA ILE A 191 4.16 -0.45 -2.78
C ILE A 191 5.53 0.14 -3.09
N ARG A 192 6.43 0.18 -2.11
CA ARG A 192 7.80 0.65 -2.30
C ARG A 192 8.55 -0.15 -3.37
N PHE A 193 8.44 -1.48 -3.35
CA PHE A 193 9.02 -2.35 -4.37
C PHE A 193 8.51 -1.99 -5.78
N LEU A 194 7.20 -1.77 -5.91
CA LEU A 194 6.62 -1.35 -7.19
C LEU A 194 7.10 0.05 -7.60
N GLN A 195 7.22 0.99 -6.67
CA GLN A 195 7.78 2.33 -6.94
C GLN A 195 9.24 2.29 -7.39
N GLU A 196 10.07 1.50 -6.72
CA GLU A 196 11.49 1.29 -7.07
C GLU A 196 11.68 0.59 -8.42
N SER A 197 10.73 -0.27 -8.79
CA SER A 197 10.68 -0.89 -10.12
C SER A 197 10.18 0.04 -11.23
N LYS A 198 9.77 1.27 -10.89
CA LYS A 198 9.22 2.31 -11.79
C LYS A 198 7.87 1.95 -12.42
N ILE A 199 7.22 0.89 -11.97
CA ILE A 199 5.91 0.48 -12.51
C ILE A 199 4.77 1.39 -12.02
N ILE A 200 4.96 2.01 -10.85
CA ILE A 200 4.10 3.06 -10.31
C ILE A 200 4.95 4.23 -9.79
N PRO A 201 4.43 5.47 -9.76
CA PRO A 201 5.13 6.59 -9.14
C PRO A 201 4.99 6.61 -7.61
N GLU A 202 5.85 7.35 -6.92
CA GLU A 202 5.49 7.95 -5.64
C GLU A 202 4.46 9.05 -5.90
N LYS A 203 3.26 8.92 -5.33
CA LYS A 203 2.15 9.82 -5.62
C LYS A 203 1.78 10.68 -4.41
N SER A 204 1.49 11.95 -4.66
CA SER A 204 0.86 12.86 -3.71
C SER A 204 -0.30 13.61 -4.38
N CYS A 205 -1.23 14.09 -3.55
CA CYS A 205 -2.32 14.93 -4.00
C CYS A 205 -2.25 16.28 -3.28
N ASP A 206 -2.36 17.34 -4.06
CA ASP A 206 -2.33 18.74 -3.62
C ASP A 206 -3.67 19.38 -4.00
N THR A 207 -4.20 20.30 -3.19
CA THR A 207 -5.47 20.97 -3.52
C THR A 207 -5.35 22.49 -3.49
N VAL A 208 -5.61 23.13 -4.62
CA VAL A 208 -5.85 24.58 -4.64
C VAL A 208 -7.18 24.84 -3.94
N VAL A 209 -7.12 25.48 -2.77
CA VAL A 209 -8.32 25.89 -2.03
C VAL A 209 -8.50 27.38 -2.22
N TYR A 210 -9.72 27.80 -2.60
CA TYR A 210 -10.05 29.22 -2.79
C TYR A 210 -11.36 29.60 -2.10
N SER A 211 -11.53 30.90 -1.85
CA SER A 211 -12.78 31.52 -1.45
C SER A 211 -13.06 32.73 -2.34
N ILE A 212 -14.35 33.03 -2.59
CA ILE A 212 -14.77 34.28 -3.22
C ILE A 212 -15.31 35.20 -2.13
N ILE A 213 -14.62 36.31 -1.87
CA ILE A 213 -14.98 37.31 -0.87
C ILE A 213 -15.12 38.66 -1.56
N ASP A 214 -16.30 39.28 -1.44
CA ASP A 214 -16.63 40.58 -2.02
C ASP A 214 -16.26 40.71 -3.52
N GLY A 215 -16.41 39.61 -4.27
CA GLY A 215 -16.10 39.56 -5.71
C GLY A 215 -14.63 39.34 -6.06
N HIS A 216 -13.76 39.11 -5.07
CA HIS A 216 -12.36 38.76 -5.25
C HIS A 216 -12.06 37.33 -4.81
N THR A 217 -11.16 36.66 -5.51
CA THR A 217 -10.70 35.33 -5.14
C THR A 217 -9.51 35.41 -4.19
N GLU A 218 -9.60 34.69 -3.08
CA GLU A 218 -8.50 34.45 -2.15
C GLU A 218 -8.11 32.96 -2.16
N TYR A 219 -6.81 32.70 -2.22
CA TYR A 219 -6.20 31.37 -2.24
C TYR A 219 -5.58 31.03 -0.89
N PHE A 220 -5.68 29.77 -0.51
CA PHE A 220 -5.15 29.26 0.74
C PHE A 220 -3.81 28.57 0.48
N LEU A 221 -2.76 29.05 1.15
CA LEU A 221 -1.45 28.40 1.18
C LEU A 221 -1.11 27.98 2.62
N VAL A 222 -0.47 26.82 2.75
CA VAL A 222 0.11 26.34 4.01
C VAL A 222 1.59 26.70 4.03
N GLU A 223 2.06 27.26 5.15
CA GLU A 223 3.50 27.38 5.44
C GLU A 223 3.93 26.11 6.17
N GLU A 224 4.79 25.33 5.57
CA GLU A 224 5.36 24.11 6.15
C GLU A 224 6.34 24.44 7.29
N THR A 225 6.61 23.50 8.18
CA THR A 225 7.62 23.68 9.25
C THR A 225 9.04 23.92 8.72
N SER A 226 9.30 23.53 7.47
CA SER A 226 10.53 23.82 6.71
C SER A 226 10.63 25.29 6.25
N GLY A 227 9.52 26.04 6.27
CA GLY A 227 9.41 27.43 5.81
C GLY A 227 8.91 27.59 4.37
N PHE A 228 8.71 26.50 3.63
CA PHE A 228 8.17 26.52 2.27
C PHE A 228 6.65 26.75 2.27
N TYR A 229 6.15 27.42 1.23
CA TYR A 229 4.71 27.57 1.00
C TYR A 229 4.23 26.61 -0.08
N SER A 230 3.12 25.95 0.18
CA SER A 230 2.50 25.00 -0.73
C SER A 230 0.97 25.01 -0.59
N PHE A 231 0.30 24.29 -1.49
CA PHE A 231 -1.10 23.93 -1.28
C PHE A 231 -1.21 22.85 -0.20
N PRO A 232 -2.37 22.69 0.46
CA PRO A 232 -2.62 21.53 1.28
C PRO A 232 -2.31 20.24 0.53
N LYS A 233 -1.49 19.36 1.10
CA LYS A 233 -0.89 18.24 0.37
C LYS A 233 -0.61 17.02 1.21
N GLY A 234 -0.52 15.87 0.56
CA GLY A 234 0.09 14.69 1.16
C GLY A 234 0.09 13.45 0.28
N HIS A 235 0.68 12.38 0.82
CA HIS A 235 0.90 11.14 0.08
C HIS A 235 -0.37 10.30 0.02
N ILE A 236 -0.53 9.57 -1.08
CA ILE A 236 -1.61 8.60 -1.18
C ILE A 236 -1.40 7.48 -0.16
N GLU A 237 -2.43 7.20 0.64
CA GLU A 237 -2.43 6.04 1.54
C GLU A 237 -3.00 4.81 0.84
N ILE A 238 -2.65 3.64 1.36
CA ILE A 238 -3.02 2.36 0.77
C ILE A 238 -4.53 2.18 0.88
N GLY A 239 -5.19 2.02 -0.27
CA GLY A 239 -6.66 1.90 -0.34
C GLY A 239 -7.39 3.20 -0.64
N GLU A 240 -6.69 4.32 -0.78
CA GLU A 240 -7.29 5.61 -1.14
C GLU A 240 -7.29 5.86 -2.65
N SER A 241 -8.32 6.55 -3.13
CA SER A 241 -8.29 7.27 -4.41
C SER A 241 -7.59 8.62 -4.29
N GLU A 242 -7.18 9.20 -5.41
CA GLU A 242 -6.55 10.52 -5.45
C GLU A 242 -7.46 11.61 -4.83
N GLU A 243 -8.77 11.53 -5.08
CA GLU A 243 -9.76 12.46 -4.52
C GLU A 243 -9.94 12.29 -3.01
N GLN A 244 -9.92 11.04 -2.51
CA GLN A 244 -10.00 10.79 -1.07
C GLN A 244 -8.77 11.33 -0.35
N THR A 245 -7.58 11.09 -0.90
CA THR A 245 -6.33 11.65 -0.37
C THR A 245 -6.40 13.18 -0.35
N ALA A 246 -6.79 13.83 -1.45
CA ALA A 246 -6.90 15.28 -1.51
C ALA A 246 -7.85 15.85 -0.45
N ILE A 247 -9.04 15.24 -0.26
CA ILE A 247 -10.01 15.67 0.77
C ILE A 247 -9.45 15.47 2.18
N ARG A 248 -8.83 14.32 2.45
CA ARG A 248 -8.21 14.00 3.75
C ARG A 248 -7.13 15.02 4.09
N GLU A 249 -6.23 15.32 3.17
CA GLU A 249 -5.11 16.24 3.42
C GLU A 249 -5.59 17.68 3.67
N ILE A 250 -6.61 18.16 2.93
CA ILE A 250 -7.24 19.45 3.25
C ILE A 250 -7.74 19.45 4.70
N LEU A 251 -8.47 18.41 5.11
CA LEU A 251 -9.06 18.32 6.43
C LEU A 251 -7.98 18.22 7.53
N GLU A 252 -6.95 17.41 7.33
CA GLU A 252 -5.91 17.17 8.33
C GLU A 252 -4.89 18.31 8.45
N GLU A 253 -4.62 19.07 7.38
CA GLU A 253 -3.70 20.20 7.45
C GLU A 253 -4.42 21.50 7.86
N THR A 254 -5.63 21.72 7.31
CA THR A 254 -6.34 23.01 7.43
C THR A 254 -7.63 22.97 8.23
N GLY A 255 -8.10 21.78 8.63
CA GLY A 255 -9.36 21.61 9.35
C GLY A 255 -10.61 21.93 8.51
N LEU A 256 -10.46 22.19 7.21
CA LEU A 256 -11.57 22.48 6.30
C LEU A 256 -12.16 21.17 5.77
N ASP A 257 -13.48 20.99 5.92
CA ASP A 257 -14.20 19.84 5.34
C ASP A 257 -14.84 20.29 4.02
N LEU A 258 -14.12 20.11 2.93
CA LEU A 258 -14.48 20.62 1.60
C LEU A 258 -14.77 19.49 0.62
N LYS A 259 -15.45 19.86 -0.47
CA LYS A 259 -15.66 19.00 -1.64
C LYS A 259 -14.82 19.52 -2.80
N LEU A 260 -14.22 18.58 -3.53
CA LEU A 260 -13.49 18.90 -4.75
C LEU A 260 -14.45 19.33 -5.86
N ILE A 261 -13.99 20.27 -6.67
CA ILE A 261 -14.68 20.72 -7.88
C ILE A 261 -14.35 19.75 -9.01
N SER A 262 -15.38 19.20 -9.63
CA SER A 262 -15.24 18.32 -10.79
C SER A 262 -14.65 19.05 -11.99
N GLY A 263 -13.83 18.37 -12.79
CA GLY A 263 -13.29 18.92 -14.04
C GLY A 263 -11.92 19.61 -13.90
N PHE A 264 -11.46 19.84 -12.67
CA PHE A 264 -10.11 20.30 -12.40
C PHE A 264 -9.24 19.17 -11.82
N ARG A 265 -8.51 18.48 -12.69
CA ARG A 265 -7.46 17.53 -12.30
C ARG A 265 -6.24 17.78 -13.17
N LYS A 266 -5.12 18.17 -12.54
CA LYS A 266 -3.85 18.40 -13.23
C LYS A 266 -2.79 17.47 -12.66
N VAL A 267 -1.79 17.13 -13.47
CA VAL A 267 -0.71 16.22 -13.07
C VAL A 267 0.62 16.88 -13.40
N SER A 268 1.54 16.87 -12.43
CA SER A 268 2.96 17.12 -12.67
C SER A 268 3.75 15.86 -12.34
N GLU A 269 4.81 15.60 -13.10
CA GLU A 269 5.69 14.46 -12.90
C GLU A 269 7.15 14.89 -12.97
N TYR A 270 7.97 14.37 -12.05
CA TYR A 270 9.40 14.62 -12.05
C TYR A 270 10.16 13.46 -11.43
N VAL A 271 11.48 13.44 -11.62
CA VAL A 271 12.38 12.47 -11.01
C VAL A 271 13.27 13.22 -10.03
N PRO A 272 13.21 12.94 -8.72
CA PRO A 272 14.07 13.61 -7.74
C PRO A 272 15.54 13.30 -7.99
N ALA A 273 16.40 14.32 -7.87
CA ALA A 273 17.83 14.17 -8.14
C ALA A 273 18.51 13.19 -7.17
N GLU A 274 18.04 13.17 -5.91
CA GLU A 274 18.51 12.28 -4.85
C GLU A 274 18.01 10.83 -4.98
N ARG A 275 16.92 10.62 -5.73
CA ARG A 275 16.32 9.29 -5.97
C ARG A 275 15.98 9.11 -7.46
N PRO A 276 16.99 8.97 -8.34
CA PRO A 276 16.81 8.92 -9.80
C PRO A 276 16.07 7.65 -10.30
N THR A 277 15.87 6.68 -9.41
CA THR A 277 15.09 5.48 -9.67
C THR A 277 13.60 5.67 -9.39
N ILE A 278 13.20 6.73 -8.69
CA ILE A 278 11.82 6.98 -8.31
C ILE A 278 11.22 8.07 -9.20
N LYS A 279 10.07 7.76 -9.80
CA LYS A 279 9.22 8.76 -10.46
C LYS A 279 8.27 9.33 -9.43
N ARG A 280 8.19 10.65 -9.29
CA ARG A 280 7.16 11.33 -8.50
C ARG A 280 6.06 11.86 -9.38
N GLN A 281 4.83 11.76 -8.89
CA GLN A 281 3.63 12.31 -9.53
C GLN A 281 2.83 13.10 -8.49
N ILE A 282 2.58 14.38 -8.79
CA ILE A 282 1.72 15.23 -7.98
C ILE A 282 0.42 15.44 -8.76
N VAL A 283 -0.71 15.17 -8.12
CA VAL A 283 -2.05 15.37 -8.67
C VAL A 283 -2.68 16.58 -7.99
N TYR A 284 -3.09 17.57 -8.77
CA TYR A 284 -3.67 18.80 -8.28
C TYR A 284 -5.18 18.80 -8.49
N PHE A 285 -5.91 19.13 -7.43
CA PHE A 285 -7.35 19.34 -7.41
C PHE A 285 -7.70 20.79 -7.04
N LEU A 286 -8.98 21.12 -7.15
CA LEU A 286 -9.54 22.42 -6.79
C LEU A 286 -10.68 22.24 -5.80
N ALA A 287 -10.77 23.09 -4.79
CA ALA A 287 -11.89 23.12 -3.84
C ALA A 287 -12.29 24.55 -3.49
N GLU A 288 -13.61 24.79 -3.39
CA GLU A 288 -14.16 26.07 -2.94
C GLU A 288 -14.49 26.00 -1.45
N ASN A 289 -13.92 26.91 -0.67
CA ASN A 289 -14.32 27.19 0.69
C ASN A 289 -15.31 28.37 0.73
N LYS A 290 -16.56 28.09 1.08
CA LYS A 290 -17.63 29.11 1.10
C LYS A 290 -17.69 29.95 2.36
N ASN A 291 -17.35 29.37 3.52
CA ASN A 291 -17.60 29.99 4.81
C ASN A 291 -16.91 29.29 6.00
N GLN A 292 -15.94 28.41 5.78
CA GLN A 292 -15.23 27.73 6.86
C GLN A 292 -13.94 28.48 7.20
N GLU A 293 -13.65 28.61 8.49
CA GLU A 293 -12.42 29.22 8.97
C GLU A 293 -11.33 28.14 9.11
N PRO A 294 -10.17 28.30 8.45
CA PRO A 294 -9.09 27.31 8.52
C PRO A 294 -8.45 27.31 9.91
N ARG A 295 -8.01 26.14 10.34
CA ARG A 295 -7.24 25.93 11.57
C ARG A 295 -6.13 24.92 11.33
N ILE A 296 -5.00 25.14 11.98
CA ILE A 296 -3.88 24.19 11.91
C ILE A 296 -4.27 22.95 12.73
N VAL A 297 -4.37 21.80 12.08
CA VAL A 297 -4.66 20.52 12.74
C VAL A 297 -3.38 19.70 12.89
N ARG A 298 -2.56 19.55 11.83
CA ARG A 298 -1.21 18.93 11.88
C ARG A 298 -0.11 19.96 12.13
N SER A 299 0.02 20.43 13.37
CA SER A 299 1.05 21.43 13.75
C SER A 299 2.51 20.96 13.62
N GLN A 300 2.74 19.65 13.44
CA GLN A 300 4.07 19.09 13.15
C GLN A 300 4.51 19.35 11.70
N GLU A 301 3.54 19.60 10.81
CA GLU A 301 3.76 19.76 9.36
C GLU A 301 3.44 21.19 8.92
N VAL A 302 2.36 21.77 9.45
CA VAL A 302 1.88 23.10 9.10
C VAL A 302 2.15 24.09 10.24
N LYS A 303 2.81 25.20 9.90
CA LYS A 303 3.16 26.30 10.80
C LYS A 303 2.15 27.45 10.73
N THR A 304 1.72 27.85 9.53
CA THR A 304 0.69 28.88 9.33
C THR A 304 -0.17 28.57 8.11
N ILE A 305 -1.37 29.17 8.05
CA ILE A 305 -2.26 29.13 6.88
C ILE A 305 -2.52 30.57 6.47
N LYS A 306 -2.27 30.90 5.20
CA LYS A 306 -2.47 32.24 4.65
C LYS A 306 -3.60 32.24 3.63
N ARG A 307 -4.42 33.30 3.67
CA ARG A 307 -5.38 33.67 2.63
C ARG A 307 -4.79 34.83 1.84
N LEU A 308 -4.66 34.66 0.53
CA LEU A 308 -3.86 35.54 -0.32
C LEU A 308 -4.55 35.81 -1.64
N LYS A 309 -4.37 37.01 -2.19
CA LYS A 309 -4.74 37.27 -3.59
C LYS A 309 -3.80 36.50 -4.51
N LEU A 310 -4.23 36.33 -5.77
CA LEU A 310 -3.47 35.59 -6.79
C LEU A 310 -2.00 36.03 -6.87
N GLU A 311 -1.74 37.33 -6.99
CA GLU A 311 -0.37 37.87 -7.11
C GLU A 311 0.50 37.52 -5.89
N ASP A 312 -0.03 37.72 -4.68
CA ASP A 312 0.70 37.42 -3.43
C ASP A 312 0.97 35.92 -3.27
N ALA A 313 0.01 35.07 -3.66
CA ALA A 313 0.15 33.63 -3.64
C ALA A 313 1.24 33.15 -4.62
N LEU A 314 1.25 33.68 -5.84
CA LEU A 314 2.28 33.38 -6.86
C LEU A 314 3.69 33.77 -6.40
N HIS A 315 3.82 34.86 -5.63
CA HIS A 315 5.09 35.30 -5.06
C HIS A 315 5.62 34.38 -3.96
N LEU A 316 4.76 33.73 -3.19
CA LEU A 316 5.17 32.83 -2.11
C LEU A 316 5.44 31.40 -2.57
N LEU A 317 4.74 30.92 -3.59
CA LEU A 317 5.01 29.60 -4.18
C LEU A 317 6.41 29.61 -4.80
N GLU A 318 7.25 28.63 -4.46
CA GLU A 318 8.63 28.58 -4.96
C GLU A 318 8.75 27.88 -6.31
N TYR A 319 8.00 26.81 -6.50
CA TYR A 319 8.09 25.95 -7.66
C TYR A 319 7.26 26.50 -8.83
N GLU A 320 7.86 26.57 -10.02
CA GLU A 320 7.18 27.07 -11.23
C GLU A 320 5.92 26.27 -11.57
N ASP A 321 5.93 24.96 -11.32
CA ASP A 321 4.76 24.12 -11.53
C ASP A 321 3.58 24.52 -10.65
N GLN A 322 3.81 24.80 -9.36
CA GLN A 322 2.73 25.24 -8.47
C GLN A 322 2.16 26.60 -8.92
N ARG A 323 3.02 27.52 -9.37
CA ARG A 323 2.57 28.82 -9.92
C ARG A 323 1.71 28.63 -11.16
N ARG A 324 2.13 27.75 -12.08
CA ARG A 324 1.36 27.41 -13.28
C ARG A 324 0.00 26.79 -12.91
N ILE A 325 -0.02 25.83 -11.99
CA ILE A 325 -1.27 25.21 -11.51
C ILE A 325 -2.22 26.24 -10.89
N LEU A 326 -1.69 27.20 -10.12
CA LEU A 326 -2.51 28.27 -9.53
C LEU A 326 -3.16 29.14 -10.61
N LEU A 327 -2.42 29.51 -11.66
CA LEU A 327 -2.97 30.27 -12.78
C LEU A 327 -4.03 29.48 -13.54
N GLU A 328 -3.78 28.20 -13.82
CA GLU A 328 -4.75 27.32 -14.48
C GLU A 328 -6.03 27.15 -13.63
N ALA A 329 -5.90 27.13 -12.30
CA ALA A 329 -7.04 27.09 -11.37
C ALA A 329 -7.83 28.40 -11.38
N ASP A 330 -7.15 29.56 -11.34
CA ASP A 330 -7.78 30.88 -11.42
C ASP A 330 -8.59 31.03 -12.72
N GLU A 331 -7.99 30.65 -13.86
CA GLU A 331 -8.68 30.64 -15.15
C GLU A 331 -9.90 29.72 -15.13
N PHE A 332 -9.80 28.53 -14.53
CA PHE A 332 -10.90 27.56 -14.43
C PHE A 332 -12.06 28.07 -13.56
N ILE A 333 -11.80 28.88 -12.53
CA ILE A 333 -12.86 29.44 -11.66
C ILE A 333 -13.78 30.39 -12.43
N TYR A 334 -13.27 31.07 -13.47
CA TYR A 334 -14.01 32.07 -14.25
C TYR A 334 -14.43 31.62 -15.66
N GLY A 335 -13.92 30.48 -16.14
CA GLY A 335 -14.16 29.94 -17.50
C GLY A 335 -15.37 29.01 -17.60
#